data_AF-A0A0D2A4M3-F1
#
_entry.id   AF-A0A0D2A4M3-F1
#
_cell.length_a   1.000
_cell.length_b   1.000
_cell.length_c   1.000
_cell.angle_alpha   90.00
_cell.angle_beta   90.00
_cell.angle_gamma   90.00
#
_symmetry.space_group_name_H-M   'P 1'
#
loop_
_entity.id
_entity.type
_entity.pdbx_description
1 polymer ?
#
loop_
_entity_poly.entity_id
_entity_poly.type
_entity_poly.pdbx_seq_one_letter_code
_entity_poly.pdbx_strand_id
1 'polypeptide(L)'
;MPLSKKQMKRFIDLCVNNWDRMSQKLSPQNEGRPLFPARTSLHDKDTGVRVDQGAKHAHTNDDTYNIHIQANNQGRASHGILFTVEVQPSMSRAAFRSSMERAAQDEGLI
;
A
#
# COMPACT_ATOMS: atom_id res chain seq x y z
N MET A 1 -9.79 -13.91 9.72
CA MET A 1 -8.51 -14.32 10.33
C MET A 1 -7.53 -13.17 10.19
N PRO A 2 -6.69 -12.86 11.19
CA PRO A 2 -5.63 -11.86 11.05
C PRO A 2 -4.58 -12.35 10.04
N LEU A 3 -4.01 -11.43 9.26
CA LEU A 3 -2.91 -11.73 8.34
C LEU A 3 -1.70 -12.25 9.11
N SER A 4 -1.09 -13.34 8.65
CA SER A 4 0.17 -13.80 9.23
C SER A 4 1.32 -12.86 8.86
N LYS A 5 2.33 -12.75 9.75
CA LYS A 5 3.56 -11.99 9.47
C LYS A 5 4.22 -12.39 8.15
N LYS A 6 4.16 -13.69 7.81
CA LYS A 6 4.69 -14.24 6.56
C LYS A 6 3.92 -13.74 5.33
N GLN A 7 2.59 -13.61 5.42
CA GLN A 7 1.78 -13.03 4.36
C GLN A 7 2.09 -11.54 4.18
N MET A 8 2.24 -10.79 5.29
CA MET A 8 2.59 -9.37 5.24
C MET A 8 3.96 -9.15 4.57
N LYS A 9 5.00 -9.92 4.94
CA LYS A 9 6.32 -9.83 4.29
C LYS A 9 6.27 -10.12 2.79
N ARG A 10 5.57 -11.18 2.38
CA ARG A 10 5.36 -11.50 0.95
C ARG A 10 4.64 -10.39 0.20
N PHE A 11 3.67 -9.76 0.85
CA PHE A 11 2.94 -8.64 0.28
C PHE A 11 3.83 -7.39 0.12
N ILE A 12 4.67 -7.08 1.12
CA ILE A 12 5.67 -6.01 1.01
C ILE A 12 6.61 -6.29 -0.15
N ASP A 13 7.17 -7.50 -0.25
CA ASP A 13 8.04 -7.89 -1.37
C ASP A 13 7.34 -7.71 -2.73
N LEU A 14 6.06 -8.08 -2.81
CA LEU A 14 5.26 -7.92 -4.02
C LEU A 14 5.06 -6.44 -4.39
N CYS A 15 4.78 -5.58 -3.41
CA CYS A 15 4.66 -4.14 -3.62
C CYS A 15 5.99 -3.54 -4.09
N VAL A 16 7.10 -3.89 -3.43
CA VAL A 16 8.45 -3.42 -3.77
C VAL A 16 8.85 -3.84 -5.19
N ASN A 17 8.54 -5.08 -5.58
CA ASN A 17 8.81 -5.58 -6.93
C ASN A 17 7.97 -4.88 -8.01
N ASN A 18 6.83 -4.30 -7.66
CA ASN A 18 5.93 -3.59 -8.56
C ASN A 18 5.98 -2.06 -8.37
N TRP A 19 6.92 -1.55 -7.58
CA TRP A 19 6.98 -0.14 -7.19
C TRP A 19 6.96 0.80 -8.39
N ASP A 20 7.77 0.54 -9.43
CA ASP A 20 7.83 1.40 -10.62
C ASP A 20 6.47 1.55 -11.31
N ARG A 21 5.62 0.52 -11.27
CA ARG A 21 4.25 0.59 -11.83
C ARG A 21 3.29 1.32 -10.90
N MET A 22 3.52 1.25 -9.59
CA MET A 22 2.72 1.95 -8.58
C MET A 22 3.04 3.44 -8.58
N SER A 23 4.32 3.81 -8.63
CA SER A 23 4.79 5.19 -8.64
C SER A 23 4.30 5.97 -9.86
N GLN A 24 4.22 5.34 -11.03
CA GLN A 24 3.64 5.93 -12.25
C GLN A 24 2.15 6.25 -12.14
N LYS A 25 1.43 5.62 -11.21
CA LYS A 25 0.00 5.88 -10.95
C LYS A 25 -0.22 6.95 -9.89
N LEU A 26 0.83 7.39 -9.20
CA LEU A 26 0.68 8.41 -8.18
C LEU A 26 0.34 9.74 -8.83
N SER A 27 -0.89 10.19 -8.60
CA SER A 27 -1.35 11.49 -9.09
C SER A 27 -2.48 12.00 -8.22
N PRO A 28 -2.73 13.32 -8.18
CA PRO A 28 -3.84 13.88 -7.40
C PRO A 28 -5.21 13.31 -7.83
N GLN A 29 -5.36 12.90 -9.09
CA GLN A 29 -6.62 12.33 -9.60
C GLN A 29 -6.87 10.87 -9.17
N ASN A 30 -5.87 10.21 -8.59
CA ASN A 30 -5.94 8.82 -8.18
C ASN A 30 -6.13 8.64 -6.66
N GLU A 31 -6.39 9.72 -5.93
CA GLU A 31 -6.78 9.65 -4.52
C GLU A 31 -7.98 8.70 -4.31
N GLY A 32 -7.85 7.82 -3.31
CA GLY A 32 -8.82 6.78 -2.96
C GLY A 32 -8.86 5.60 -3.93
N ARG A 33 -7.99 5.55 -4.95
CA ARG A 33 -8.00 4.48 -5.96
C ARG A 33 -6.98 3.38 -5.66
N PRO A 34 -7.29 2.12 -6.00
CA PRO A 34 -6.34 1.02 -5.87
C PRO A 34 -5.12 1.21 -6.78
N LEU A 35 -3.93 1.15 -6.18
CA LEU A 35 -2.65 1.16 -6.88
C LEU A 35 -2.25 -0.26 -7.30
N PHE A 36 -2.44 -1.25 -6.40
CA PHE A 36 -2.00 -2.62 -6.58
C PHE A 36 -2.62 -3.61 -5.55
N PRO A 37 -2.77 -4.93 -5.86
CA PRO A 37 -2.84 -5.55 -7.20
C PRO A 37 -4.27 -5.40 -7.74
N ALA A 38 -4.51 -4.39 -8.58
CA ALA A 38 -5.70 -4.17 -9.43
C ALA A 38 -7.13 -4.45 -8.87
N ARG A 39 -7.94 -3.38 -8.89
CA ARG A 39 -9.42 -3.18 -8.94
C ARG A 39 -10.45 -4.33 -9.04
N THR A 40 -10.11 -5.59 -9.30
CA THR A 40 -11.06 -6.68 -9.52
C THR A 40 -10.88 -7.81 -8.49
N SER A 41 -11.89 -7.95 -7.65
CA SER A 41 -12.08 -8.94 -6.55
C SER A 41 -11.80 -10.42 -6.84
N LEU A 42 -11.48 -10.81 -8.08
CA LEU A 42 -11.35 -12.22 -8.48
C LEU A 42 -10.04 -12.87 -8.03
N HIS A 43 -8.98 -12.11 -7.75
CA HIS A 43 -7.68 -12.62 -7.29
C HIS A 43 -7.33 -12.22 -5.86
N ASP A 44 -8.26 -11.58 -5.16
CA ASP A 44 -8.08 -10.97 -3.84
C ASP A 44 -7.97 -11.98 -2.69
N LYS A 45 -8.37 -13.23 -2.92
CA LYS A 45 -8.32 -14.29 -1.90
C LYS A 45 -6.88 -14.65 -1.49
N ASP A 46 -5.91 -14.44 -2.36
CA ASP A 46 -4.55 -14.96 -2.14
C ASP A 46 -3.65 -14.01 -1.33
N THR A 47 -3.85 -12.69 -1.43
CA THR A 47 -3.01 -11.70 -0.72
C THR A 47 -3.62 -11.23 0.59
N GLY A 48 -4.95 -11.17 0.70
CA GLY A 48 -5.64 -10.66 1.90
C GLY A 48 -5.36 -9.18 2.23
N VAL A 49 -4.65 -8.46 1.36
CA VAL A 49 -4.23 -7.06 1.51
C VAL A 49 -4.32 -6.36 0.16
N ARG A 50 -4.67 -5.08 0.16
CA ARG A 50 -4.64 -4.19 -1.01
C ARG A 50 -3.92 -2.88 -0.72
N VAL A 51 -3.49 -2.22 -1.78
CA VAL A 51 -2.85 -0.90 -1.74
C VAL A 51 -3.72 0.13 -2.44
N ASP A 52 -4.14 1.15 -1.70
CA ASP A 52 -4.88 2.29 -2.24
C ASP A 52 -4.08 3.58 -2.07
N GLN A 53 -4.22 4.53 -2.99
CA GLN A 53 -3.65 5.85 -2.81
C GLN A 53 -4.50 6.64 -1.81
N GLY A 54 -3.86 7.23 -0.81
CA GLY A 54 -4.47 8.21 0.09
C GLY A 54 -4.46 9.63 -0.47
N ALA A 55 -4.92 10.57 0.34
CA ALA A 55 -4.86 11.99 0.02
C ALA A 55 -3.41 12.45 -0.19
N LYS A 56 -3.22 13.39 -1.13
CA LYS A 56 -1.94 14.08 -1.28
C LYS A 56 -1.61 14.79 0.04
N HIS A 57 -0.37 14.69 0.50
CA HIS A 57 0.02 15.40 1.72
C HIS A 57 -0.09 16.91 1.47
N ALA A 58 -0.96 17.59 2.23
CA ALA A 58 -1.38 18.97 1.94
C ALA A 58 -0.28 20.03 2.14
N HIS A 59 0.84 19.67 2.75
CA HIS A 59 1.81 20.63 3.27
C HIS A 59 3.10 20.82 2.46
N THR A 60 3.32 20.08 1.38
CA THR A 60 4.56 20.18 0.61
C THR A 60 4.29 20.30 -0.89
N ASN A 61 4.95 21.25 -1.54
CA ASN A 61 5.02 21.37 -3.01
C ASN A 61 5.71 20.15 -3.66
N ASP A 62 6.26 19.25 -2.85
CA ASP A 62 6.80 17.99 -3.29
C ASP A 62 5.66 17.02 -3.60
N ASP A 63 5.79 16.27 -4.69
CA ASP A 63 4.86 15.22 -5.09
C ASP A 63 4.90 14.03 -4.12
N THR A 64 4.48 14.27 -2.88
CA THR A 64 4.39 13.28 -1.81
C THR A 64 2.94 12.82 -1.68
N TYR A 65 2.75 11.51 -1.73
CA TYR A 65 1.45 10.87 -1.67
C TYR A 65 1.42 9.89 -0.51
N ASN A 66 0.27 9.79 0.14
CA ASN A 66 0.02 8.70 1.06
C ASN A 66 -0.38 7.45 0.28
N ILE A 67 0.10 6.30 0.73
CA ILE A 67 -0.38 5.00 0.30
C ILE A 67 -0.93 4.28 1.52
N HIS A 68 -2.17 3.82 1.43
CA HIS A 68 -2.82 3.03 2.46
C HIS A 68 -2.71 1.55 2.15
N ILE A 69 -2.18 0.80 3.11
CA ILE A 69 -2.19 -0.65 3.09
C ILE A 69 -3.42 -1.09 3.86
N GLN A 70 -4.35 -1.77 3.20
CA GLN A 70 -5.65 -2.10 3.77
C GLN A 70 -5.87 -3.60 3.79
N ALA A 71 -6.50 -4.11 4.85
CA ALA A 71 -6.94 -5.49 4.89
C ALA A 71 -8.03 -5.73 3.85
N ASN A 72 -7.85 -6.76 3.02
CA ASN A 72 -8.81 -7.16 1.99
C ASN A 72 -9.69 -8.30 2.52
N ASN A 73 -10.64 -7.96 3.40
CA ASN A 73 -11.40 -8.94 4.20
C ASN A 73 -12.86 -9.07 3.75
N GLN A 74 -13.10 -9.41 2.49
CA GLN A 74 -14.34 -10.06 2.00
C GLN A 74 -15.67 -9.47 2.51
N GLY A 75 -16.03 -8.26 2.06
CA GLY A 75 -17.41 -7.76 2.13
C GLY A 75 -17.55 -6.26 2.41
N ARG A 76 -18.79 -5.78 2.57
CA ARG A 76 -19.12 -4.35 2.84
C ARG A 76 -18.50 -3.77 4.13
N ALA A 77 -17.85 -4.60 4.95
CA ALA A 77 -17.35 -4.24 6.28
C ALA A 77 -15.81 -4.33 6.45
N SER A 78 -15.03 -4.51 5.38
CA SER A 78 -13.57 -4.63 5.49
C SER A 78 -12.81 -3.53 4.74
N HIS A 79 -12.65 -2.39 5.38
CA HIS A 79 -11.84 -1.27 4.88
C HIS A 79 -10.91 -0.72 5.98
N GLY A 80 -10.41 -1.58 6.86
CA GLY A 80 -9.43 -1.19 7.87
C GLY A 80 -8.09 -0.89 7.22
N ILE A 81 -7.64 0.37 7.32
CA ILE A 81 -6.25 0.74 7.03
C ILE A 81 -5.39 0.06 8.09
N LEU A 82 -4.48 -0.81 7.64
CA LEU A 82 -3.49 -1.46 8.49
C LEU A 82 -2.38 -0.47 8.86
N PHE A 83 -1.84 0.21 7.85
CA PHE A 83 -0.87 1.28 8.01
C PHE A 83 -0.84 2.17 6.77
N THR A 84 -0.22 3.34 6.93
CA THR A 84 -0.02 4.31 5.85
C THR A 84 1.47 4.54 5.64
N VAL A 85 1.87 4.70 4.39
CA VAL A 85 3.25 5.01 4.01
C VAL A 85 3.25 6.25 3.14
N GLU A 86 4.07 7.22 3.51
CA GLU A 86 4.36 8.38 2.68
C GLU A 86 5.38 8.01 1.62
N VAL A 87 5.08 8.35 0.36
CA VAL A 87 5.93 8.03 -0.77
C VAL A 87 6.04 9.19 -1.74
N GLN A 88 7.12 9.20 -2.50
CA GLN A 88 7.32 10.10 -3.63
C GLN A 88 7.55 9.27 -4.90
N PRO A 89 7.07 9.70 -6.08
CA PRO A 89 7.30 8.97 -7.33
C PRO A 89 8.79 8.72 -7.64
N SER A 90 9.67 9.61 -7.19
CA SER A 90 11.13 9.55 -7.32
C SER A 90 11.81 8.62 -6.29
N MET A 91 11.09 8.10 -5.31
CA MET A 91 11.63 7.23 -4.27
C MET A 91 12.20 5.93 -4.88
N SER A 92 13.37 5.51 -4.41
CA SER A 92 13.96 4.24 -4.84
C SER A 92 13.21 3.04 -4.25
N ARG A 93 13.27 1.88 -4.91
CA ARG A 93 12.68 0.63 -4.39
C ARG A 93 13.19 0.27 -3.00
N ALA A 94 14.46 0.55 -2.70
CA ALA A 94 15.05 0.30 -1.39
C ALA A 94 14.46 1.22 -0.31
N ALA A 95 14.33 2.51 -0.59
CA ALA A 95 13.70 3.46 0.32
C ALA A 95 12.21 3.13 0.54
N PHE A 96 11.50 2.72 -0.51
CA PHE A 96 10.12 2.27 -0.40
C PHE A 96 9.99 1.00 0.45
N ARG A 97 10.86 0.00 0.25
CA ARG A 97 10.92 -1.20 1.10
C ARG A 97 11.11 -0.85 2.56
N SER A 98 12.13 -0.04 2.88
CA SER A 98 12.40 0.34 4.27
C SER A 98 11.22 1.08 4.91
N SER A 99 10.52 1.92 4.16
CA SER A 99 9.34 2.65 4.65
C SER A 99 8.17 1.70 4.92
N MET A 100 7.92 0.74 4.03
CA MET A 100 6.89 -0.29 4.19
C MET A 100 7.20 -1.23 5.38
N GLU A 101 8.43 -1.70 5.49
CA GLU A 101 8.85 -2.59 6.59
C GLU A 101 8.77 -1.87 7.94
N ARG A 102 9.23 -0.61 8.02
CA ARG A 102 9.12 0.19 9.23
C ARG A 102 7.67 0.39 9.66
N ALA A 103 6.81 0.84 8.76
CA ALA A 103 5.39 1.07 9.07
C ALA A 103 4.68 -0.23 9.51
N ALA A 104 4.97 -1.35 8.84
CA ALA A 104 4.45 -2.65 9.24
C ALA A 104 4.98 -3.12 10.62
N GLN A 105 6.24 -2.80 10.94
CA GLN A 105 6.84 -3.14 12.23
C GLN A 105 6.27 -2.30 13.37
N ASP A 106 6.05 -1.00 13.15
CA ASP A 106 5.46 -0.08 14.12
C ASP A 106 4.03 -0.51 14.52
N GLU A 107 3.28 -1.10 13.58
CA GLU A 107 1.96 -1.70 13.82
C GLU A 107 2.01 -3.17 14.29
N GLY A 108 3.20 -3.74 14.50
CA GLY A 108 3.38 -5.12 14.98
C GLY A 108 2.99 -6.22 13.97
N LEU A 109 2.88 -5.88 12.69
CA LEU A 109 2.43 -6.78 11.62
C LEU A 109 3.54 -7.65 11.03
N ILE A 110 4.82 -7.38 11.33
CA ILE A 110 5.98 -8.20 10.92
C ILE A 110 6.98 -8.52 12.03
#